data_AF-A0A7S2RVD3-F1
#
_entry.id   AF-A0A7S2RVD3-F1
#
_cell.length_a   1.000
_cell.length_b   1.000
_cell.length_c   1.000
_cell.angle_alpha   90.00
_cell.angle_beta   90.00
_cell.angle_gamma   90.00
#
_symmetry.space_group_name_H-M   'P 1'
#
loop_
_entity.id
_entity.type
_entity.pdbx_description
1 polymer ?
#
loop_
_entity_poly.entity_id
_entity_poly.type
_entity_poly.pdbx_seq_one_letter_code
_entity_poly.pdbx_strand_id
1 'polypeptide(L)'
;YPYPEEELHGRLGQLRSHIAGLPEDAGLCLVTHCGPSWTGTTQVTGADPNSLFPSPCRGPPADWVMSGSEAIASLVSAGETQARAFLQLHGHTHQGCGLGRLGSVAVVNPGSLRYTRTYAVVTLSRATGHWRLVRTDIRELPPAEGRAEVSQSQ
;
A
#
# COMPACT_ATOMS: atom_id res chain seq x y z
N TYR A 1 -15.72 -0.65 2.95
CA TYR A 1 -15.23 0.75 2.95
C TYR A 1 -16.46 1.65 2.82
N PRO A 2 -16.50 2.88 3.37
CA PRO A 2 -17.77 3.61 3.49
C PRO A 2 -18.40 4.02 2.14
N TYR A 3 -17.67 3.90 1.03
CA TYR A 3 -18.14 4.27 -0.30
C TYR A 3 -17.98 3.11 -1.29
N PRO A 4 -18.96 2.88 -2.19
CA PRO A 4 -18.81 2.01 -3.35
C PRO A 4 -17.70 2.49 -4.30
N GLU A 5 -17.11 1.57 -5.07
CA GLU A 5 -16.05 1.89 -6.05
C GLU A 5 -16.49 2.95 -7.08
N GLU A 6 -17.74 2.91 -7.52
CA GLU A 6 -18.29 3.88 -8.47
C GLU A 6 -18.28 5.31 -7.89
N GLU A 7 -18.66 5.46 -6.62
CA GLU A 7 -18.64 6.76 -5.94
C GLU A 7 -17.21 7.26 -5.72
N LEU A 8 -16.29 6.36 -5.36
CA LEU A 8 -14.87 6.66 -5.27
C LEU A 8 -14.30 7.12 -6.62
N HIS A 9 -14.71 6.49 -7.72
CA HIS A 9 -14.26 6.85 -9.06
C HIS A 9 -14.65 8.29 -9.41
N GLY A 10 -15.91 8.67 -9.15
CA GLY A 10 -16.39 10.04 -9.38
C GLY A 10 -15.64 11.08 -8.53
N ARG A 11 -15.43 10.80 -7.24
CA ARG A 11 -14.73 11.71 -6.32
C ARG A 11 -13.24 11.84 -6.65
N LEU A 12 -12.54 10.73 -6.94
CA LEU A 12 -11.11 10.75 -7.29
C LEU A 12 -10.87 11.35 -8.68
N GLY A 13 -11.84 11.25 -9.59
CA GLY A 13 -11.81 11.93 -10.88
C GLY A 13 -11.61 13.45 -10.75
N GLN A 14 -12.26 14.07 -9.75
CA GLN A 14 -12.12 15.52 -9.47
C GLN A 14 -10.72 15.89 -8.94
N LEU A 15 -10.03 14.94 -8.29
CA LEU A 15 -8.67 15.15 -7.78
C LEU A 15 -7.66 15.27 -8.94
N ARG A 16 -7.93 14.67 -10.10
CA ARG A 16 -7.02 14.70 -11.26
C ARG A 16 -6.74 16.12 -11.74
N SER A 17 -7.75 16.98 -11.81
CA SER A 17 -7.58 18.39 -12.19
C SER A 17 -6.71 19.16 -11.20
N HIS A 18 -6.83 18.84 -9.91
CA HIS A 18 -5.99 19.44 -8.87
C HIS A 18 -4.53 18.99 -9.01
N ILE A 19 -4.30 17.69 -9.25
CA ILE A 19 -2.97 17.14 -9.52
C ILE A 19 -2.38 17.80 -10.77
N ALA A 20 -3.17 17.95 -11.83
CA ALA A 20 -2.77 18.59 -13.08
C ALA A 20 -2.32 20.04 -12.90
N GLY A 21 -2.88 20.76 -11.92
CA GLY A 21 -2.53 22.15 -11.60
C GLY A 21 -1.33 22.31 -10.65
N LEU A 22 -0.75 21.22 -10.14
CA LEU A 22 0.44 21.30 -9.29
C LEU A 22 1.65 21.82 -10.08
N PRO A 23 2.58 22.57 -9.43
CA PRO A 23 3.84 22.99 -10.04
C PRO A 23 4.60 21.81 -10.67
N GLU A 24 5.36 22.08 -11.73
CA GLU A 24 6.10 21.03 -12.47
C GLU A 24 7.14 20.30 -11.60
N ASP A 25 7.72 20.98 -10.62
CA ASP A 25 8.72 20.42 -9.71
C ASP A 25 8.12 19.80 -8.43
N ALA A 26 6.79 19.78 -8.31
CA ALA A 26 6.09 19.21 -7.18
C ALA A 26 6.14 17.68 -7.23
N GLY A 27 6.72 17.06 -6.20
CA GLY A 27 6.61 15.62 -5.97
C GLY A 27 5.33 15.29 -5.22
N LEU A 28 4.63 14.24 -5.66
CA LEU A 28 3.39 13.80 -5.03
C LEU A 28 3.59 12.45 -4.32
N CYS A 29 3.19 12.40 -3.05
CA CYS A 29 3.04 11.17 -2.29
C CYS A 29 1.55 10.97 -2.00
N LEU A 30 1.02 9.81 -2.39
CA LEU A 30 -0.37 9.45 -2.16
C LEU A 30 -0.46 8.56 -0.93
N VAL A 31 -1.36 8.87 0.01
CA VAL A 31 -1.59 8.05 1.19
C VAL A 31 -3.06 7.71 1.26
N THR A 32 -3.39 6.43 1.13
CA THR A 32 -4.76 5.92 1.15
C THR A 32 -4.84 4.73 2.09
N HIS A 33 -6.04 4.42 2.59
CA HIS A 33 -6.17 3.20 3.41
C HIS A 33 -6.02 1.94 2.54
N CYS A 34 -6.74 1.88 1.42
CA CYS A 34 -6.66 0.79 0.45
C CYS A 34 -5.60 1.09 -0.62
N GLY A 35 -4.94 0.05 -1.15
CA GLY A 35 -4.00 0.17 -2.25
C GLY A 35 -4.70 0.18 -3.61
N PRO A 36 -4.00 0.60 -4.68
CA PRO A 36 -4.49 0.39 -6.04
C PRO A 36 -4.59 -1.11 -6.36
N SER A 37 -5.68 -1.51 -7.01
CA SER A 37 -5.78 -2.83 -7.63
C SER A 37 -4.60 -3.10 -8.58
N TRP A 38 -4.37 -4.39 -8.85
CA TRP A 38 -3.32 -4.90 -9.74
C TRP A 38 -1.90 -4.67 -9.26
N THR A 39 -1.72 -4.44 -7.97
CA THR A 39 -0.41 -4.39 -7.32
C THR A 39 -0.19 -5.62 -6.46
N GLY A 40 1.05 -6.13 -6.43
CA GLY A 40 1.40 -7.28 -5.59
C GLY A 40 1.11 -7.07 -4.10
N THR A 41 1.05 -5.81 -3.64
CA THR A 41 0.74 -5.45 -2.26
C THR A 41 -0.76 -5.47 -1.92
N THR A 42 -1.63 -5.73 -2.90
CA THR A 42 -3.10 -5.87 -2.74
C THR A 42 -3.62 -7.27 -3.06
N GLN A 43 -2.74 -8.18 -3.48
CA GLN A 43 -3.03 -9.59 -3.74
C GLN A 43 -2.95 -10.40 -2.44
N VAL A 44 -4.00 -11.13 -2.10
CA VAL A 44 -4.00 -12.09 -0.97
C VAL A 44 -4.59 -13.42 -1.40
N THR A 45 -4.17 -14.51 -0.77
CA THR A 45 -4.76 -15.84 -0.94
C THR A 45 -6.00 -15.98 -0.06
N GLY A 46 -7.05 -16.60 -0.59
CA GLY A 46 -8.32 -16.88 0.08
C GLY A 46 -8.22 -17.93 1.20
N ALA A 47 -7.08 -18.62 1.32
CA ALA A 47 -6.76 -19.46 2.46
C ALA A 47 -6.58 -18.64 3.76
N ASP A 48 -7.69 -18.47 4.50
CA ASP A 48 -7.83 -17.97 5.88
C ASP A 48 -7.19 -16.59 6.18
N PRO A 49 -7.97 -15.53 6.48
CA PRO A 49 -7.45 -14.24 6.93
C PRO A 49 -6.65 -14.29 8.26
N ASN A 50 -6.68 -15.42 8.99
CA ASN A 50 -5.86 -15.69 10.18
C ASN A 50 -4.71 -16.67 9.93
N SER A 51 -4.49 -17.15 8.69
CA SER A 51 -3.38 -18.06 8.41
C SER A 51 -2.04 -17.32 8.54
N LEU A 52 -1.25 -17.72 9.53
CA LEU A 52 0.07 -17.15 9.88
C LEU A 52 1.20 -17.61 8.93
N PHE A 53 0.90 -18.10 7.73
CA PHE A 53 1.92 -18.65 6.84
C PHE A 53 2.15 -17.76 5.61
N PRO A 54 3.36 -17.20 5.43
CA PRO A 54 3.73 -16.54 4.19
C PRO A 54 3.98 -17.66 3.18
N SER A 55 3.12 -17.80 2.17
CA SER A 55 3.50 -18.62 1.02
C SER A 55 4.46 -17.80 0.14
N PRO A 56 5.72 -18.24 -0.03
CA PRO A 56 6.66 -17.53 -0.86
C PRO A 56 6.29 -17.78 -2.33
N CYS A 57 5.94 -16.71 -3.04
CA CYS A 57 6.19 -16.55 -4.47
C CYS A 57 5.98 -17.83 -5.34
N ARG A 58 4.75 -18.31 -5.57
CA ARG A 58 4.47 -19.28 -6.66
C ARG A 58 3.07 -19.13 -7.26
N GLY A 59 2.99 -18.38 -8.35
CA GLY A 59 1.84 -18.34 -9.29
C GLY A 59 0.51 -17.91 -8.66
N PRO A 60 -0.55 -17.65 -9.46
CA PRO A 60 -1.87 -17.39 -8.90
C PRO A 60 -2.62 -18.70 -8.66
N PRO A 61 -2.74 -19.21 -7.42
CA PRO A 61 -3.78 -20.16 -7.07
C PRO A 61 -5.17 -19.54 -7.28
N ALA A 62 -6.17 -20.39 -7.53
CA ALA A 62 -7.54 -20.02 -7.86
C ALA A 62 -8.30 -19.24 -6.75
N ASP A 63 -7.65 -19.01 -5.61
CA ASP A 63 -8.18 -18.37 -4.42
C ASP A 63 -7.67 -16.94 -4.23
N TRP A 64 -6.96 -16.35 -5.21
CA TRP A 64 -6.50 -14.97 -5.09
C TRP A 64 -7.65 -13.97 -5.02
N VAL A 65 -7.67 -13.17 -3.95
CA VAL A 65 -8.59 -12.05 -3.76
C VAL A 65 -7.82 -10.76 -4.01
N MET A 66 -8.32 -9.96 -4.96
CA MET A 66 -7.87 -8.60 -5.18
C MET A 66 -8.57 -7.68 -4.17
N SER A 67 -7.82 -7.26 -3.15
CA SER A 67 -8.35 -6.38 -2.09
C SER A 67 -8.11 -4.89 -2.36
N GLY A 68 -7.53 -4.56 -3.51
CA GLY A 68 -7.27 -3.19 -3.95
C GLY A 68 -8.51 -2.47 -4.46
N SER A 69 -8.36 -1.17 -4.73
CA SER A 69 -9.38 -0.32 -5.33
C SER A 69 -9.04 -0.01 -6.79
N GLU A 70 -10.02 -0.21 -7.67
CA GLU A 70 -9.92 0.15 -9.10
C GLU A 70 -9.94 1.66 -9.29
N ALA A 71 -10.72 2.38 -8.49
CA ALA A 71 -10.72 3.84 -8.51
C ALA A 71 -9.35 4.43 -8.14
N ILE A 72 -8.67 3.84 -7.15
CA ILE A 72 -7.29 4.24 -6.80
C ILE A 72 -6.32 3.84 -7.91
N ALA A 73 -6.44 2.63 -8.49
CA ALA A 73 -5.61 2.21 -9.61
C ALA A 73 -5.74 3.16 -10.82
N SER A 74 -6.96 3.60 -11.12
CA SER A 74 -7.25 4.58 -12.19
C SER A 74 -6.62 5.93 -11.91
N LEU A 75 -6.76 6.46 -10.67
CA LEU A 75 -6.12 7.71 -10.27
C LEU A 75 -4.60 7.64 -10.37
N VAL A 76 -4.00 6.55 -9.86
CA VAL A 76 -2.54 6.37 -9.85
C VAL A 76 -2.01 6.24 -11.28
N SER A 77 -2.73 5.53 -12.15
CA SER A 77 -2.33 5.30 -13.55
C SER A 77 -2.57 6.51 -14.46
N ALA A 78 -3.33 7.52 -14.02
CA ALA A 78 -3.57 8.72 -14.79
C ALA A 78 -2.25 9.46 -15.11
N GLY A 79 -2.12 9.96 -16.34
CA GLY A 79 -0.87 10.59 -16.81
C GLY A 79 -0.42 11.76 -15.94
N GLU A 80 -1.36 12.58 -15.47
CA GLU A 80 -1.07 13.73 -14.60
C GLU A 80 -0.52 13.30 -13.24
N THR A 81 -0.97 12.14 -12.74
CA THR A 81 -0.47 11.50 -11.53
C THR A 81 0.87 10.83 -11.79
N GLN A 82 1.02 10.04 -12.86
CA GLN A 82 2.27 9.37 -13.22
C GLN A 82 3.45 10.33 -13.46
N ALA A 83 3.15 11.57 -13.88
CA ALA A 83 4.15 12.63 -14.07
C ALA A 83 4.71 13.20 -12.75
N ARG A 84 3.97 13.08 -11.63
CA ARG A 84 4.29 13.78 -10.37
C ARG A 84 4.43 12.85 -9.17
N ALA A 85 3.64 11.78 -9.14
CA ALA A 85 3.63 10.82 -8.07
C ALA A 85 4.84 9.91 -8.17
N PHE A 86 5.53 9.74 -7.05
CA PHE A 86 6.68 8.82 -6.96
C PHE A 86 6.44 7.73 -5.91
N LEU A 87 5.46 7.92 -5.02
CA LEU A 87 5.15 7.02 -3.93
C LEU A 87 3.65 7.01 -3.64
N GLN A 88 3.10 5.82 -3.47
CA GLN A 88 1.79 5.56 -2.90
C GLN A 88 1.98 4.65 -1.70
N LEU A 89 1.39 5.04 -0.57
CA LEU A 89 1.39 4.29 0.68
C LEU A 89 -0.03 3.81 0.96
N HIS A 90 -0.18 2.54 1.31
CA HIS A 90 -1.45 2.01 1.76
C HIS A 90 -1.35 0.98 2.87
N GLY A 91 -2.49 0.63 3.44
CA GLY A 91 -2.68 -0.53 4.31
C GLY A 91 -3.78 -1.42 3.75
N HIS A 92 -4.79 -1.73 4.57
CA HIS A 92 -5.95 -2.59 4.27
C HIS A 92 -5.59 -4.07 4.06
N THR A 93 -4.70 -4.36 3.13
CA THR A 93 -4.24 -5.70 2.80
C THR A 93 -3.13 -6.12 3.76
N HIS A 94 -3.48 -6.48 5.00
CA HIS A 94 -2.50 -6.72 6.08
C HIS A 94 -1.36 -7.67 5.69
N GLN A 95 -1.67 -8.73 4.93
CA GLN A 95 -0.69 -9.73 4.48
C GLN A 95 0.03 -9.35 3.16
N GLY A 96 -0.47 -8.35 2.43
CA GLY A 96 0.16 -7.83 1.21
C GLY A 96 1.34 -6.90 1.51
N CYS A 97 2.05 -7.15 2.60
CA CYS A 97 3.16 -6.35 3.09
C CYS A 97 4.32 -6.40 2.10
N GLY A 98 4.77 -5.24 1.60
CA GLY A 98 5.78 -5.22 0.55
C GLY A 98 5.90 -3.90 -0.21
N LEU A 99 6.68 -3.99 -1.29
CA LEU A 99 6.84 -2.95 -2.31
C LEU A 99 6.37 -3.52 -3.65
N GLY A 100 5.37 -2.86 -4.24
CA GLY A 100 4.94 -3.03 -5.62
C GLY A 100 5.18 -1.78 -6.44
N ARG A 101 4.67 -1.80 -7.67
CA ARG A 101 4.70 -0.65 -8.58
C ARG A 101 3.42 -0.60 -9.41
N LEU A 102 3.01 0.61 -9.77
CA LEU A 102 2.02 0.85 -10.81
C LEU A 102 2.54 1.97 -11.72
N GLY A 103 3.06 1.58 -12.88
CA GLY A 103 3.83 2.48 -13.74
C GLY A 103 5.12 2.98 -13.07
N SER A 104 5.32 4.30 -13.05
CA SER A 104 6.45 4.95 -12.40
C SER A 104 6.34 5.00 -10.87
N VAL A 105 5.12 4.84 -10.33
CA VAL A 105 4.81 5.04 -8.91
C VAL A 105 5.15 3.79 -8.10
N ALA A 106 5.97 3.96 -7.06
CA ALA A 106 6.20 2.91 -6.07
C ALA A 106 4.98 2.76 -5.15
N VAL A 107 4.56 1.54 -4.85
CA VAL A 107 3.38 1.24 -4.02
C VAL A 107 3.85 0.46 -2.80
N VAL A 108 3.77 1.03 -1.61
CA VAL A 108 4.27 0.41 -0.37
C VAL A 108 3.12 0.12 0.57
N ASN A 109 3.10 -1.12 1.06
CA ASN A 109 2.25 -1.56 2.15
C ASN A 109 3.13 -2.01 3.31
N PRO A 110 3.15 -1.29 4.45
CA PRO A 110 3.97 -1.66 5.60
C PRO A 110 3.43 -2.90 6.34
N GLY A 111 2.28 -3.44 5.95
CA GLY A 111 1.59 -4.51 6.66
C GLY A 111 0.77 -3.98 7.84
N SER A 112 0.47 -4.85 8.79
CA SER A 112 -0.32 -4.53 9.98
C SER A 112 0.53 -4.54 11.24
N LEU A 113 0.42 -3.46 12.04
CA LEU A 113 1.00 -3.43 13.39
C LEU A 113 0.49 -4.58 14.29
N ARG A 114 -0.74 -5.07 14.05
CA ARG A 114 -1.36 -6.14 14.85
C ARG A 114 -0.95 -7.53 14.39
N TYR A 115 -1.00 -7.77 13.08
CA TYR A 115 -0.88 -9.14 12.54
C TYR A 115 0.54 -9.46 12.08
N THR A 116 1.14 -8.58 11.25
CA THR A 116 2.51 -8.77 10.75
C THR A 116 3.54 -8.11 11.65
N ARG A 117 3.11 -7.26 12.60
CA ARG A 117 3.95 -6.46 13.50
C ARG A 117 4.97 -5.62 12.76
N THR A 118 4.64 -5.14 11.56
CA THR A 118 5.63 -4.47 10.70
C THR A 118 5.37 -2.97 10.52
N TYR A 119 6.43 -2.24 10.20
CA TYR A 119 6.41 -0.84 9.77
C TYR A 119 7.39 -0.64 8.61
N ALA A 120 7.18 0.38 7.77
CA ALA A 120 8.10 0.71 6.69
C ALA A 120 8.90 1.98 6.99
N VAL A 121 10.18 1.95 6.68
CA VAL A 121 11.06 3.13 6.61
C VAL A 121 11.36 3.37 5.13
N VAL A 122 10.91 4.51 4.60
CA VAL A 122 11.16 4.92 3.22
C VAL A 122 12.20 6.02 3.19
N THR A 123 13.22 5.86 2.34
CA THR A 123 14.24 6.88 2.07
C THR A 123 13.94 7.50 0.72
N LEU A 124 13.74 8.82 0.72
CA LEU A 124 13.49 9.59 -0.48
C LEU A 124 14.72 10.41 -0.85
N SER A 125 14.91 10.66 -2.14
CA SER A 125 15.87 11.65 -2.60
C SER A 125 15.19 12.61 -3.57
N ARG A 126 15.69 13.84 -3.61
CA ARG A 126 15.34 14.83 -4.63
C ARG A 126 16.57 15.06 -5.50
N ALA A 127 16.49 14.70 -6.77
CA ALA A 127 17.55 14.93 -7.75
C ALA A 127 16.96 15.67 -8.95
N THR A 128 17.66 16.71 -9.43
CA THR A 128 17.23 17.53 -10.57
C THR A 128 15.77 17.98 -10.47
N GLY A 129 15.32 18.39 -9.28
CA GLY A 129 13.95 18.84 -9.01
C GLY A 129 12.94 17.72 -8.71
N HIS A 130 13.21 16.47 -9.09
CA HIS A 130 12.27 15.34 -8.97
C HIS A 130 12.51 14.50 -7.72
N TRP A 131 11.42 14.16 -7.04
CA TRP A 131 11.43 13.23 -5.92
C TRP A 131 11.40 11.79 -6.41
N ARG A 132 12.15 10.91 -5.73
CA ARG A 132 12.14 9.46 -5.98
C ARG A 132 12.31 8.69 -4.69
N LEU A 133 11.67 7.52 -4.63
CA LEU A 133 11.97 6.50 -3.64
C LEU A 133 13.33 5.88 -3.94
N VAL A 134 14.24 5.90 -2.96
CA VAL A 134 15.58 5.30 -3.05
C VAL A 134 15.62 3.95 -2.39
N ARG A 135 14.98 3.83 -1.22
CA ARG A 135 15.01 2.62 -0.41
C ARG A 135 13.71 2.48 0.37
N THR A 136 13.26 1.25 0.54
CA THR A 136 12.19 0.87 1.45
C THR A 136 12.70 -0.27 2.32
N ASP A 137 12.67 -0.10 3.63
CA ASP A 137 12.92 -1.17 4.60
C ASP A 137 11.61 -1.45 5.34
N ILE A 138 11.06 -2.65 5.15
CA ILE A 138 9.98 -3.15 6.00
C ILE A 138 10.62 -3.86 7.18
N ARG A 139 10.29 -3.41 8.38
CA ARG A 139 10.89 -3.85 9.64
C ARG A 139 9.82 -4.42 10.55
N GLU A 140 10.17 -5.46 11.29
CA GLU A 140 9.32 -6.01 12.34
C GLU A 140 9.54 -5.22 13.64
N LEU A 141 8.45 -5.04 14.39
CA LEU A 141 8.49 -4.52 15.75
C LEU A 141 9.04 -5.59 16.67
N PRO A 142 9.93 -5.21 17.62
CA PRO A 142 10.42 -6.17 18.60
C PRO A 142 9.24 -6.82 19.35
N PRO A 143 9.38 -8.08 19.80
CA PRO A 143 8.38 -8.73 20.64
C PRO A 143 8.03 -7.82 21.83
N ALA A 144 6.77 -7.84 22.23
CA ALA A 144 6.36 -7.03 23.38
C ALA A 144 7.03 -7.64 24.61
N GLU A 145 8.03 -6.97 25.18
CA GLU A 145 8.65 -7.42 26.43
C GLU A 145 7.59 -7.39 27.54
N GLY A 146 7.39 -8.54 28.20
CA GLY A 146 6.73 -8.63 29.50
C GLY A 146 5.28 -8.16 29.58
N ARG A 147 4.33 -8.93 29.01
CA ARG A 147 3.11 -9.20 29.79
C ARG A 147 3.46 -10.39 30.67
N ALA A 148 3.65 -10.15 31.96
CA ALA A 148 3.71 -11.22 32.95
C ALA A 148 2.55 -12.17 32.67
N GLU A 149 2.86 -13.44 32.43
CA GLU A 149 1.85 -14.49 32.44
C GLU A 149 1.18 -14.41 33.81
N VAL A 150 -0.06 -13.93 33.84
CA VAL A 150 -0.92 -14.15 34.98
C VAL A 150 -1.20 -15.65 34.94
N SER A 151 -0.36 -16.39 35.66
CA SER A 151 -0.62 -17.78 36.04
C SER A 151 -2.01 -17.81 36.65
N GLN A 152 -2.99 -18.26 35.88
CA GLN A 152 -4.26 -18.71 36.44
C GLN A 152 -3.93 -19.98 37.21
N SER A 153 -3.67 -19.80 38.50
CA SER A 153 -3.69 -20.86 39.48
C SER A 153 -5.09 -20.89 40.10
N GLN A 154 -5.65 -22.09 40.06
CA GLN A 154 -6.87 -22.61 40.69
C GLN A 154 -8.17 -22.51 39.88
#